data_AF-A0A4P1R8U5-F1
#
_entry.id   AF-A0A4P1R8U5-F1
#
_cell.length_a   1.000
_cell.length_b   1.000
_cell.length_c   1.000
_cell.angle_alpha   90.00
_cell.angle_beta   90.00
_cell.angle_gamma   90.00
#
_symmetry.space_group_name_H-M   'P 1'
#
loop_
_entity.id
_entity.type
_entity.pdbx_description
1 polymer ?
#
loop_
_entity_poly.entity_id
_entity_poly.type
_entity_poly.pdbx_seq_one_letter_code
_entity_poly.pdbx_strand_id
1 'polypeptide(L)'
;MICYIHYFGIAGRATITIVNPDKRQAYNLEYGDALILPNGITSYILNPNHNQNLRVVKLALPINNPGNIYSRYKEIQRILLGNKDEHEDEEQSHRQEKSHQEEGVIVRVSKEQIQELRKHAQSLLGNGKPSEFVPFNLRSNEPIYSNKFGNFYEITLDRNPQA
;
A
#
# COMPACT_ATOMS: atom_id res chain seq x y z
N MET A 1 -18.27 2.47 -15.99
CA MET A 1 -17.75 1.95 -14.71
C MET A 1 -16.50 2.74 -14.40
N ILE A 2 -16.56 3.66 -13.43
CA ILE A 2 -15.48 4.60 -13.17
C ILE A 2 -14.53 3.94 -12.15
N CYS A 3 -13.61 3.12 -12.66
CA CYS A 3 -12.45 2.66 -11.89
C CYS A 3 -11.38 3.74 -11.96
N TYR A 4 -10.94 4.25 -10.82
CA TYR A 4 -9.71 5.02 -10.74
C TYR A 4 -8.67 4.28 -9.91
N ILE A 5 -7.44 4.42 -10.36
CA ILE A 5 -6.30 3.55 -10.10
C ILE A 5 -5.32 4.32 -9.24
N HIS A 6 -4.88 3.72 -8.14
CA HIS A 6 -3.59 4.10 -7.56
C HIS A 6 -2.50 3.30 -8.25
N TYR A 7 -1.64 3.96 -9.01
CA TYR A 7 -0.43 3.33 -9.52
C TYR A 7 0.67 3.49 -8.49
N PHE A 8 1.25 2.38 -8.05
CA PHE A 8 2.41 2.36 -7.19
C PHE A 8 3.63 1.98 -7.99
N GLY A 9 4.72 2.72 -7.92
CA GLY A 9 6.03 2.30 -8.42
C GLY A 9 7.00 2.15 -7.25
N ILE A 10 7.70 1.02 -7.17
CA ILE A 10 8.53 0.70 -6.01
C ILE A 10 10.01 0.72 -6.35
N ALA A 11 10.77 1.39 -5.47
CA ALA A 11 12.19 1.22 -5.38
C ALA A 11 12.58 0.67 -4.00
N GLY A 12 13.01 -0.60 -3.99
CA GLY A 12 13.29 -1.37 -2.78
C GLY A 12 12.54 -2.70 -2.80
N ARG A 13 12.33 -3.28 -1.61
CA ARG A 13 11.46 -4.45 -1.42
C ARG A 13 10.38 -4.11 -0.40
N ALA A 14 9.17 -4.56 -0.66
CA ALA A 14 8.05 -4.36 0.23
C ALA A 14 7.13 -5.57 0.23
N THR A 15 6.23 -5.62 1.21
CA THR A 15 5.03 -6.46 1.13
C THR A 15 3.83 -5.53 1.24
N ILE A 16 2.98 -5.48 0.22
CA ILE A 16 1.67 -4.81 0.34
C ILE A 16 0.63 -5.84 0.74
N THR A 17 -0.26 -5.47 1.66
CA THR A 17 -1.42 -6.27 2.01
C THR A 17 -2.68 -5.49 1.73
N ILE A 18 -3.59 -6.11 0.99
CA ILE A 18 -4.91 -5.62 0.66
C ILE A 18 -5.91 -6.35 1.57
N VAL A 19 -6.75 -5.56 2.23
CA VAL A 19 -7.73 -6.04 3.20
C VAL A 19 -9.12 -5.79 2.65
N ASN A 20 -9.82 -6.88 2.34
CA ASN A 20 -11.25 -6.91 2.05
C ASN A 20 -12.00 -7.55 3.23
N PRO A 21 -13.32 -7.35 3.36
CA PRO A 21 -14.12 -7.96 4.43
C PRO A 21 -13.93 -9.47 4.55
N ASP A 22 -13.86 -10.16 3.41
CA ASP A 22 -13.84 -11.63 3.35
C ASP A 22 -12.43 -12.23 3.20
N LYS A 23 -11.46 -11.43 2.73
CA LYS A 23 -10.13 -11.93 2.38
C LYS A 23 -9.02 -10.90 2.59
N ARG A 24 -7.85 -11.39 2.96
CA ARG A 24 -6.59 -10.64 2.94
C ARG A 24 -5.67 -11.22 1.87
N GLN A 25 -5.13 -10.36 1.02
CA GLN A 25 -4.25 -10.75 -0.05
C GLN A 25 -2.97 -9.94 0.07
N ALA A 26 -1.83 -10.61 -0.01
CA ALA A 26 -0.55 -9.96 0.23
C ALA A 26 0.43 -10.29 -0.89
N TYR A 27 1.16 -9.28 -1.32
CA TYR A 27 2.08 -9.36 -2.44
C TYR A 27 3.44 -8.87 -2.03
N ASN A 28 4.47 -9.66 -2.33
CA ASN A 28 5.83 -9.18 -2.29
C ASN A 28 6.05 -8.31 -3.52
N LEU A 29 6.64 -7.15 -3.30
CA LEU A 29 6.94 -6.16 -4.31
C LEU A 29 8.44 -5.93 -4.35
N GLU A 30 8.98 -5.88 -5.56
CA GLU A 30 10.37 -5.65 -5.86
C GLU A 30 10.57 -4.36 -6.66
N TYR A 31 11.84 -4.07 -6.96
CA TYR A 31 12.19 -2.89 -7.74
C TYR A 31 11.55 -2.96 -9.14
N GLY A 32 10.84 -1.90 -9.52
CA GLY A 32 10.13 -1.84 -10.80
C GLY A 32 8.75 -2.48 -10.78
N ASP A 33 8.35 -3.12 -9.68
CA ASP A 33 6.97 -3.58 -9.53
C ASP A 33 6.03 -2.39 -9.43
N ALA A 34 4.88 -2.60 -10.07
CA ALA A 34 3.75 -1.74 -9.99
C ALA A 34 2.47 -2.48 -9.70
N LEU A 35 1.57 -1.77 -9.03
CA LEU A 35 0.28 -2.29 -8.65
C LEU A 35 -0.78 -1.22 -8.85
N ILE A 36 -1.97 -1.69 -9.22
CA ILE A 36 -3.15 -0.90 -9.49
C ILE A 36 -4.20 -1.24 -8.45
N LEU A 37 -4.51 -0.27 -7.59
CA LEU A 37 -5.54 -0.42 -6.57
C LEU A 37 -6.79 0.39 -6.94
N PRO A 38 -7.97 -0.23 -6.98
CA PRO A 38 -9.24 0.47 -7.06
C PRO A 38 -9.50 1.38 -5.87
N ASN A 39 -10.48 2.27 -6.02
CA ASN A 39 -11.02 3.06 -4.92
C ASN A 39 -11.64 2.16 -3.84
N GLY A 40 -11.58 2.62 -2.58
CA GLY A 40 -12.28 2.00 -1.46
C GLY A 40 -11.54 0.82 -0.84
N ILE A 41 -10.40 0.44 -1.43
CA ILE A 41 -9.56 -0.63 -0.93
C ILE A 41 -8.73 -0.15 0.26
N THR A 42 -8.78 -0.93 1.35
CA THR A 42 -7.89 -0.75 2.49
C THR A 42 -6.62 -1.54 2.25
N SER A 43 -5.46 -0.90 2.39
CA SER A 43 -4.17 -1.56 2.26
C SER A 43 -3.14 -0.98 3.21
N TYR A 44 -2.13 -1.77 3.53
CA TYR A 44 -0.93 -1.33 4.24
C TYR A 44 0.32 -1.89 3.55
N ILE A 45 1.43 -1.16 3.65
CA ILE A 45 2.71 -1.53 3.07
C ILE A 45 3.71 -1.77 4.19
N LEU A 46 4.44 -2.87 4.10
CA LEU A 46 5.47 -3.27 5.03
C LEU A 46 6.83 -3.19 4.33
N ASN A 47 7.78 -2.43 4.89
CA ASN A 47 9.19 -2.53 4.52
C ASN A 47 9.87 -3.55 5.46
N PRO A 48 10.20 -4.76 4.98
CA PRO A 48 10.86 -5.77 5.82
C PRO A 48 12.37 -5.50 6.01
N ASN A 49 12.97 -4.57 5.26
CA ASN A 49 14.41 -4.34 5.27
C ASN A 49 14.81 -3.28 6.30
N HIS A 50 15.76 -3.61 7.18
CA HIS A 50 16.28 -2.69 8.19
C HIS A 50 17.31 -1.69 7.66
N ASN A 51 17.96 -2.01 6.54
CA ASN A 51 19.11 -1.26 6.03
C ASN A 51 18.83 -0.57 4.70
N GLN A 52 17.61 -0.72 4.18
CA GLN A 52 17.22 -0.14 2.90
C GLN A 52 15.87 0.55 3.05
N ASN A 53 15.85 1.83 2.69
CA ASN A 53 14.62 2.60 2.64
C ASN A 53 13.76 2.13 1.46
N LEU A 54 12.46 2.07 1.68
CA LEU A 54 11.47 1.86 0.64
C LEU A 54 11.06 3.22 0.06
N ARG A 55 11.13 3.38 -1.25
CA ARG A 55 10.55 4.53 -1.95
C ARG A 55 9.38 4.07 -2.79
N VAL A 56 8.31 4.85 -2.73
CA VAL A 56 7.05 4.56 -3.41
C VAL A 56 6.62 5.80 -4.16
N VAL A 57 6.44 5.69 -5.47
CA VAL A 57 5.80 6.72 -6.29
C VAL A 57 4.34 6.35 -6.43
N LYS A 58 3.43 7.29 -6.14
CA LYS A 58 1.99 7.07 -6.23
C LYS A 58 1.36 8.06 -7.21
N LEU A 59 0.68 7.55 -8.24
CA LEU A 59 -0.29 8.34 -9.00
C LEU A 59 -1.68 8.06 -8.45
N ALA A 60 -2.43 9.11 -8.14
CA ALA A 60 -3.78 9.00 -7.62
C ALA A 60 -4.73 9.91 -8.39
N LEU A 61 -5.82 9.33 -8.86
CA LEU A 61 -6.83 10.02 -9.66
C LEU A 61 -8.10 10.17 -8.80
N PRO A 62 -8.39 11.39 -8.29
CA PRO A 62 -9.51 11.60 -7.38
C PRO A 62 -10.86 11.52 -8.10
N ILE A 63 -11.86 10.96 -7.40
CA ILE A 63 -13.18 10.64 -7.99
C ILE A 63 -14.25 11.72 -7.79
N ASN A 64 -14.12 12.49 -6.71
CA ASN A 64 -15.15 13.45 -6.30
C ASN A 64 -14.71 14.87 -6.65
N ASN A 65 -13.52 15.25 -6.15
CA ASN A 65 -13.00 16.60 -6.27
C ASN A 65 -11.67 16.54 -7.04
N PRO A 66 -11.60 17.09 -8.26
CA PRO A 66 -10.36 17.15 -9.02
C PRO A 66 -9.22 17.75 -8.18
N GLY A 67 -8.05 17.11 -8.23
CA GLY A 67 -6.87 17.50 -7.46
C GLY A 67 -6.91 17.21 -5.96
N ASN A 68 -8.01 16.69 -5.41
CA ASN A 68 -8.13 16.47 -3.96
C ASN A 68 -8.27 14.99 -3.60
N ILE A 69 -7.27 14.48 -2.89
CA ILE A 69 -7.18 13.08 -2.45
C ILE A 69 -7.21 13.06 -0.93
N TYR A 70 -8.26 12.45 -0.38
CA TYR A 70 -8.41 12.28 1.07
C TYR A 70 -8.04 10.85 1.47
N SER A 71 -7.11 10.72 2.42
CA SER A 71 -6.86 9.46 3.10
C SER A 71 -7.76 9.34 4.33
N ARG A 72 -8.56 8.29 4.42
CA ARG A 72 -9.52 8.08 5.52
C ARG A 72 -8.89 7.45 6.78
N TYR A 73 -7.59 7.69 7.03
CA TYR A 73 -6.84 7.05 8.13
C TYR A 73 -7.43 7.34 9.52
N LYS A 74 -7.87 8.58 9.78
CA LYS A 74 -8.52 8.94 11.05
C LYS A 74 -9.80 8.14 11.29
N GLU A 75 -10.58 7.92 10.24
CA GLU A 75 -11.81 7.13 10.30
C GLU A 75 -11.50 5.64 10.54
N ILE A 76 -10.45 5.12 9.91
CA ILE A 76 -9.97 3.74 10.13
C ILE A 76 -9.49 3.56 11.58
N GLN A 77 -8.72 4.52 12.12
CA GLN A 77 -8.29 4.49 13.52
C GLN A 77 -9.50 4.59 14.47
N ARG A 78 -10.46 5.47 14.21
CA ARG A 78 -11.70 5.60 15.00
C ARG A 78 -12.50 4.30 15.04
N ILE A 79 -12.74 3.69 13.86
CA ILE A 79 -13.54 2.47 13.74
C ILE A 79 -12.81 1.24 14.31
N LEU A 80 -11.50 1.09 14.07
CA LEU A 80 -10.74 -0.10 14.48
C LEU A 80 -10.19 -0.01 15.91
N LEU A 81 -9.77 1.17 16.37
CA LEU A 81 -9.16 1.37 17.68
C LEU A 81 -10.14 1.94 18.70
N GLY A 82 -11.35 2.31 18.28
CA GLY A 82 -12.42 2.76 19.18
C GLY A 82 -12.18 4.13 19.81
N ASN A 83 -11.22 4.92 19.29
CA ASN A 83 -11.01 6.29 19.71
C ASN A 83 -12.22 7.11 19.24
N LYS A 84 -13.24 7.19 20.09
CA LYS A 84 -14.31 8.18 19.95
C LYS A 84 -13.63 9.53 19.99
N ASP A 85 -13.97 10.40 19.06
CA ASP A 85 -13.67 11.81 19.20
C ASP A 85 -14.13 12.21 20.61
N GLU A 86 -13.17 12.55 21.45
CA GLU A 86 -13.44 13.26 22.68
C GLU A 86 -14.11 14.54 22.23
N HIS A 87 -15.43 14.60 22.45
CA HIS A 87 -16.11 15.87 22.45
C HIS A 87 -15.37 16.77 23.42
N GLU A 88 -15.04 17.95 22.92
CA GLU A 88 -14.47 19.08 23.64
C GLU A 88 -15.10 19.21 25.03
N ASP A 89 -14.39 18.73 26.06
CA ASP A 89 -14.57 19.17 27.44
C ASP A 89 -13.17 19.36 28.02
N GLU A 90 -12.73 20.62 27.95
CA GLU A 90 -11.63 21.14 28.75
C GLU A 90 -12.01 21.00 30.23
N GLU A 91 -11.41 20.05 30.92
CA GLU A 91 -10.78 20.22 32.25
C GLU A 91 -10.62 18.88 32.97
N GLN A 92 -9.37 18.66 33.43
CA GLN A 92 -9.00 17.71 34.48
C GLN A 92 -8.93 16.21 34.13
N SER A 93 -7.81 15.80 33.55
CA SER A 93 -7.09 14.63 34.09
C SER A 93 -5.59 14.66 33.77
N HIS A 94 -4.86 15.54 34.48
CA HIS A 94 -3.44 15.31 34.70
C HIS A 94 -3.25 14.09 35.62
N ARG A 95 -3.07 12.89 35.03
CA ARG A 95 -2.12 11.87 35.50
C ARG A 95 -2.18 10.62 34.62
N GLN A 96 -1.03 10.33 34.00
CA GLN A 96 -0.63 9.08 33.33
C GLN A 96 -0.80 8.97 31.80
N GLU A 97 -0.40 9.99 31.05
CA GLU A 97 -0.04 9.78 29.62
C GLU A 97 1.23 10.56 29.27
N LYS A 98 2.38 10.04 29.72
CA LYS A 98 3.69 10.40 29.17
C LYS A 98 4.28 9.16 28.50
N SER A 99 4.09 9.04 27.18
CA SER A 99 5.12 8.60 26.21
C SER A 99 4.62 7.94 24.89
N HIS A 100 3.32 7.89 24.58
CA HIS A 100 2.85 7.25 23.32
C HIS A 100 2.11 8.19 22.37
N GLN A 101 2.35 9.49 22.47
CA GLN A 101 1.98 10.45 21.43
C GLN A 101 3.20 10.67 20.54
N GLU A 102 3.31 9.95 19.41
CA GLU A 102 4.01 10.40 18.17
C GLU A 102 4.14 9.36 17.04
N GLU A 103 3.49 8.19 17.08
CA GLU A 103 3.54 7.28 15.93
C GLU A 103 2.48 7.64 14.88
N GLY A 104 2.89 8.42 13.87
CA GLY A 104 2.05 8.78 12.72
C GLY A 104 1.61 7.58 11.86
N VAL A 105 1.04 7.84 10.67
CA VAL A 105 0.55 6.79 9.74
C VAL A 105 1.62 5.75 9.34
N ILE A 106 2.90 6.06 9.58
CA ILE A 106 4.03 5.16 9.39
C ILE A 106 4.65 4.90 10.77
N VAL A 107 4.65 3.63 11.17
CA VAL A 107 5.12 3.18 12.49
C VAL A 107 6.28 2.22 12.38
N ARG A 108 7.13 2.15 13.41
CA ARG A 108 8.22 1.18 13.46
C ARG A 108 7.67 -0.15 13.94
N VAL A 109 8.08 -1.24 13.31
CA VAL A 109 7.64 -2.60 13.68
C VAL A 109 8.84 -3.50 14.00
N SER A 110 8.65 -4.44 14.93
CA SER A 110 9.66 -5.43 15.30
C SER A 110 9.79 -6.54 14.24
N LYS A 111 10.85 -7.34 14.33
CA LYS A 111 11.06 -8.49 13.42
C LYS A 111 9.97 -9.55 13.59
N GLU A 112 9.53 -9.76 14.82
CA GLU A 112 8.48 -10.71 15.17
C GLU A 112 7.14 -10.23 14.59
N GLN A 113 6.83 -8.94 14.72
CA GLN A 113 5.63 -8.35 14.11
C GLN A 113 5.66 -8.45 12.58
N ILE A 114 6.81 -8.21 11.94
CA ILE A 114 6.99 -8.43 10.49
C ILE A 114 6.69 -9.88 10.11
N GLN A 115 7.15 -10.86 10.92
CA GLN A 115 6.90 -12.27 10.66
C GLN A 115 5.42 -12.62 10.82
N GLU A 116 4.75 -12.16 11.89
CA GLU A 116 3.32 -12.40 12.10
C GLU A 116 2.46 -11.79 10.98
N LEU A 117 2.75 -10.56 10.57
CA LEU A 117 2.05 -9.89 9.46
C LEU A 117 2.21 -10.66 8.14
N ARG A 118 3.31 -11.42 7.99
CA ARG A 118 3.57 -12.27 6.82
C ARG A 118 2.99 -13.68 6.95
N LYS A 119 2.72 -14.21 8.14
CA LYS A 119 2.17 -15.57 8.30
C LYS A 119 0.76 -15.70 7.72
N HIS A 120 -0.04 -14.65 7.86
CA HIS A 120 -1.43 -14.62 7.37
C HIS A 120 -1.56 -14.03 5.96
N ALA A 121 -0.45 -13.64 5.35
CA ALA A 121 -0.38 -13.24 3.96
C ALA A 121 -0.50 -14.49 3.06
N GLN A 122 -1.60 -14.63 2.33
CA GLN A 122 -1.70 -15.69 1.32
C GLN A 122 -0.62 -15.48 0.25
N SER A 123 0.38 -16.35 0.23
CA SER A 123 1.32 -16.49 -0.90
C SER A 123 0.57 -17.09 -2.10
N LEU A 124 0.96 -16.69 -3.32
CA LEU A 124 0.33 -16.97 -4.62
C LEU A 124 0.19 -18.46 -5.03
N LEU A 125 0.17 -19.42 -4.11
CA LEU A 125 0.14 -20.86 -4.39
C LEU A 125 -1.08 -21.58 -3.78
N GLY A 126 -2.26 -20.95 -3.82
CA GLY A 126 -3.52 -21.60 -3.48
C GLY A 126 -4.41 -21.68 -4.71
N ASN A 127 -4.90 -22.88 -5.04
CA ASN A 127 -5.78 -23.22 -6.17
C ASN A 127 -7.13 -22.47 -6.17
N GLY A 128 -7.10 -21.15 -6.34
CA GLY A 128 -8.25 -20.26 -6.35
C GLY A 128 -8.18 -19.26 -7.50
N LYS A 129 -9.32 -18.61 -7.77
CA LYS A 129 -9.49 -17.62 -8.85
C LYS A 129 -8.32 -16.63 -8.89
N PRO A 130 -7.85 -16.24 -10.09
CA PRO A 130 -6.74 -15.29 -10.23
C PRO A 130 -7.04 -14.02 -9.43
N SER A 131 -6.02 -13.53 -8.72
CA SER A 131 -6.21 -12.33 -7.92
C SER A 131 -6.45 -11.11 -8.80
N GLU A 132 -7.36 -10.25 -8.37
CA GLU A 132 -7.67 -8.98 -9.02
C GLU A 132 -6.52 -7.96 -8.92
N PHE A 133 -5.57 -8.18 -8.02
CA PHE A 133 -4.52 -7.22 -7.67
C PHE A 133 -3.09 -7.77 -7.87
N VAL A 134 -2.86 -8.50 -8.97
CA VAL A 134 -1.53 -9.05 -9.26
C VAL A 134 -0.57 -7.90 -9.63
N PRO A 135 0.56 -7.72 -8.92
CA PRO A 135 1.57 -6.76 -9.32
C PRO A 135 2.23 -7.16 -10.63
N PHE A 136 2.69 -6.16 -11.38
CA PHE A 136 3.42 -6.37 -12.62
C PHE A 136 4.72 -5.56 -12.61
N ASN A 137 5.81 -6.13 -13.11
CA ASN A 137 7.09 -5.45 -13.15
C ASN A 137 7.25 -4.66 -14.46
N LEU A 138 7.54 -3.36 -14.38
CA LEU A 138 7.81 -2.51 -15.55
C LEU A 138 9.00 -2.99 -16.40
N ARG A 139 9.90 -3.78 -15.82
CA ARG A 139 11.13 -4.30 -16.44
C ARG A 139 11.09 -5.81 -16.70
N SER A 140 9.93 -6.47 -16.54
CA SER A 140 9.83 -7.90 -16.85
C SER A 140 10.00 -8.19 -18.34
N ASN A 141 9.63 -7.24 -19.19
CA ASN A 141 9.74 -7.33 -20.64
C ASN A 141 10.98 -6.61 -21.17
N GLU A 142 11.33 -6.90 -22.42
CA GLU A 142 12.38 -6.18 -23.14
C GLU A 142 12.04 -4.68 -23.24
N PRO A 143 13.06 -3.80 -23.14
CA PRO A 143 12.85 -2.36 -23.33
C PRO A 143 12.40 -2.05 -24.76
N ILE A 144 11.53 -1.06 -24.93
CA ILE A 144 11.04 -0.63 -26.25
C ILE A 144 12.16 0.06 -27.04
N TYR A 145 13.05 0.76 -26.33
CA TYR A 145 14.27 1.31 -26.90
C TYR A 145 15.45 0.93 -26.01
N SER A 146 16.52 0.44 -26.62
CA SER A 146 17.78 0.15 -25.95
C SER A 146 18.94 0.65 -26.79
N ASN A 147 19.86 1.39 -26.16
CA ASN A 147 21.12 1.78 -26.76
C ASN A 147 22.22 1.81 -25.68
N LYS A 148 23.46 2.10 -26.08
CA LYS A 148 24.62 2.11 -25.18
C LYS A 148 24.54 3.12 -24.01
N PHE A 149 23.58 4.04 -24.03
CA PHE A 149 23.37 5.08 -23.01
C PHE A 149 22.17 4.81 -22.11
N GLY A 150 21.33 3.81 -22.41
CA GLY A 150 20.20 3.50 -21.56
C GLY A 150 19.09 2.70 -22.23
N ASN A 151 18.09 2.40 -21.40
CA ASN A 151 16.95 1.57 -21.75
C ASN A 151 15.66 2.32 -21.39
N PHE A 152 14.68 2.28 -22.29
CA PHE A 152 13.34 2.80 -22.08
C PHE A 152 12.35 1.65 -21.99
N TYR A 153 11.66 1.55 -20.86
CA TYR A 153 10.65 0.54 -20.58
C TYR A 153 9.29 1.21 -20.48
N GLU A 154 8.29 0.58 -21.08
CA GLU A 154 6.91 1.04 -21.02
C GLU A 154 5.98 -0.18 -21.05
N ILE A 155 4.89 -0.05 -20.30
CA ILE A 155 3.78 -0.99 -20.29
C ILE A 155 2.55 -0.21 -20.72
N THR A 156 1.90 -0.71 -21.76
CA THR A 156 0.69 -0.15 -22.35
C THR A 156 -0.52 -1.03 -22.04
N LEU A 157 -1.72 -0.47 -22.13
CA LEU A 157 -3.00 -1.15 -21.89
C LEU A 157 -3.19 -2.44 -22.70
N ASP A 158 -2.68 -2.48 -23.94
CA ASP A 158 -2.71 -3.66 -24.80
C ASP A 158 -1.80 -4.79 -24.31
N ARG A 159 -0.71 -4.46 -23.61
CA ARG A 159 0.27 -5.42 -23.07
C ARG A 159 -0.03 -5.82 -21.63
N ASN A 160 -0.73 -4.96 -20.90
CA ASN A 160 -1.28 -5.26 -19.59
C ASN A 160 -2.66 -4.60 -19.46
N PRO A 161 -3.76 -5.37 -19.56
CA PRO A 161 -5.11 -4.81 -19.47
C PRO A 161 -5.46 -4.26 -18.09
N GLN A 162 -4.59 -4.45 -17.09
CA GLN A 162 -4.72 -3.78 -15.79
C GLN A 162 -4.16 -2.36 -15.80
N ALA A 163 -3.23 -2.02 -16.71
CA ALA A 163 -2.47 -0.76 -16.76
C ALA A 163 -3.28 0.46 -17.19
#